data_AF-A0A2U3KJI6-F1
#
_entry.id   AF-A0A2U3KJI6-F1
#
_cell.length_a   1.000
_cell.length_b   1.000
_cell.length_c   1.000
_cell.angle_alpha   90.00
_cell.angle_beta   90.00
_cell.angle_gamma   90.00
#
_symmetry.space_group_name_H-M   'P 1'
#
loop_
_entity.id
_entity.type
_entity.pdbx_description
1 polymer ?
#
loop_
_entity_poly.entity_id
_entity_poly.type
_entity_poly.pdbx_seq_one_letter_code
_entity_poly.pdbx_strand_id
1 'polypeptide(L)'
;MSLTPISGRLLDENRPKVTTASLREQKLRHEPITCLTAYDYATARLVDEAGIDIVLVGDSLAQAMLGYENTLSVTMDEMLHHVKAVRRGVKNALLVADMPYGAYQLDPQAAVSNAMRFVKEGGAEMVKLEGGERRADLIHRIIDAEIPVAGHVGLTPQSVNVMGGYKVQGKSLSGIEQLMRDAVTLDRAGVACLYLEGIPREVAAMITAEVATPTIGIGAGPDCDGQVLVFHDILNLTFGTPAKFVRRYGDAAALIMHAVQSFRADVKSRQYPSDEESYHLPKETKAGLDTVLARKRSMRR
;
A
#
# COMPACT_ATOMS: atom_id res chain seq x y z
N MET A 1 -20.53 -10.34 -11.76
CA MET A 1 -19.93 -9.36 -12.69
C MET A 1 -20.65 -8.04 -12.44
N SER A 2 -19.96 -6.98 -12.01
CA SER A 2 -20.57 -5.66 -11.87
C SER A 2 -20.91 -5.12 -13.26
N LEU A 3 -22.13 -4.62 -13.45
CA LEU A 3 -22.57 -3.99 -14.70
C LEU A 3 -22.36 -2.47 -14.69
N THR A 4 -21.91 -1.90 -13.57
CA THR A 4 -21.61 -0.48 -13.45
C THR A 4 -20.31 -0.16 -14.19
N PRO A 5 -20.32 0.74 -15.19
CA PRO A 5 -19.11 1.15 -15.89
C PRO A 5 -18.09 1.76 -14.93
N ILE A 6 -16.85 1.29 -14.98
CA ILE A 6 -15.72 1.95 -14.31
C ILE A 6 -15.25 3.08 -15.25
N SER A 7 -16.03 4.16 -15.37
CA SER A 7 -15.70 5.30 -16.24
C SER A 7 -15.89 6.63 -15.53
N GLY A 8 -14.91 7.54 -15.71
CA GLY A 8 -14.87 8.88 -15.13
C GLY A 8 -13.79 8.98 -14.05
N ARG A 9 -12.73 9.74 -14.30
CA ARG A 9 -11.67 10.06 -13.33
C ARG A 9 -11.80 11.51 -12.88
N LEU A 10 -11.56 11.77 -11.61
CA LEU A 10 -11.45 13.13 -11.06
C LEU A 10 -9.99 13.61 -11.17
N LEU A 11 -9.42 13.60 -12.38
CA LEU A 11 -8.02 13.97 -12.58
C LEU A 11 -7.85 15.46 -12.85
N ASP A 12 -6.81 16.04 -12.25
CA ASP A 12 -6.04 17.09 -12.90
C ASP A 12 -5.15 16.41 -13.98
N GLU A 13 -5.53 16.54 -15.25
CA GLU A 13 -4.82 15.91 -16.38
C GLU A 13 -3.37 16.41 -16.54
N ASN A 14 -2.97 17.47 -15.81
CA ASN A 14 -1.64 18.07 -15.89
C ASN A 14 -0.68 17.67 -14.76
N ARG A 15 -1.06 16.79 -13.81
CA ARG A 15 -0.14 16.38 -12.75
C ARG A 15 1.03 15.56 -13.35
N PRO A 16 2.29 16.00 -13.20
CA PRO A 16 3.43 15.27 -13.72
C PRO A 16 3.67 13.96 -12.96
N LYS A 17 4.28 12.99 -13.64
CA LYS A 17 4.71 11.72 -13.06
C LYS A 17 5.78 11.95 -12.00
N VAL A 18 5.57 11.43 -10.79
CA VAL A 18 6.58 11.39 -9.72
C VAL A 18 7.61 10.32 -10.06
N THR A 19 8.89 10.69 -9.95
CA THR A 19 10.06 9.87 -10.24
C THR A 19 11.05 9.94 -9.08
N THR A 20 12.08 9.10 -9.08
CA THR A 20 13.16 9.20 -8.08
C THR A 20 13.88 10.55 -8.14
N ALA A 21 14.01 11.15 -9.33
CA ALA A 21 14.55 12.50 -9.50
C ALA A 21 13.67 13.57 -8.85
N SER A 22 12.34 13.48 -9.02
CA SER A 22 11.43 14.45 -8.40
C SER A 22 11.44 14.35 -6.86
N LEU A 23 11.61 13.16 -6.28
CA LEU A 23 11.77 13.02 -4.82
C LEU A 23 13.01 13.75 -4.31
N ARG A 24 14.13 13.65 -5.04
CA ARG A 24 15.36 14.39 -4.72
C ARG A 24 15.15 15.90 -4.82
N GLU A 25 14.45 16.36 -5.85
CA GLU A 25 14.09 17.78 -6.01
C GLU A 25 13.14 18.26 -4.90
N GLN A 26 12.22 17.41 -4.42
CA GLN A 26 11.35 17.72 -3.28
C GLN A 26 12.16 17.94 -2.01
N LYS A 27 13.11 17.05 -1.68
CA LYS A 27 14.04 17.26 -0.55
C LYS A 27 14.81 18.57 -0.66
N LEU A 28 15.41 18.85 -1.83
CA LEU A 28 16.18 20.08 -2.06
C LEU A 28 15.34 21.36 -1.92
N ARG A 29 14.04 21.27 -2.20
CA ARG A 29 13.08 22.37 -2.06
C ARG A 29 12.36 22.39 -0.70
N HIS A 30 12.69 21.46 0.20
CA HIS A 30 11.98 21.24 1.46
C HIS A 30 10.46 21.05 1.29
N GLU A 31 10.06 20.41 0.18
CA GLU A 31 8.68 20.05 -0.12
C GLU A 31 8.38 18.66 0.48
N PRO A 32 7.41 18.52 1.41
CA PRO A 32 7.14 17.24 2.07
C PRO A 32 6.67 16.15 1.10
N ILE A 33 7.28 14.98 1.18
CA ILE A 33 6.92 13.82 0.34
C ILE A 33 5.79 13.02 1.01
N THR A 34 4.71 12.80 0.27
CA THR A 34 3.57 11.99 0.75
C THR A 34 3.65 10.56 0.26
N CYS A 35 3.58 9.59 1.18
CA CYS A 35 3.55 8.17 0.85
C CYS A 35 2.37 7.47 1.54
N LEU A 36 1.68 6.60 0.81
CA LEU A 36 0.60 5.80 1.38
C LEU A 36 0.61 4.41 0.77
N THR A 37 0.29 3.39 1.58
CA THR A 37 0.18 2.04 1.02
C THR A 37 -1.06 1.87 0.17
N ALA A 38 -1.02 0.96 -0.81
CA ALA A 38 -2.22 0.48 -1.50
C ALA A 38 -1.99 -0.95 -1.98
N TYR A 39 -3.05 -1.76 -2.06
CA TYR A 39 -2.93 -3.20 -2.34
C TYR A 39 -3.89 -3.70 -3.43
N ASP A 40 -4.79 -2.85 -3.92
CA ASP A 40 -5.76 -3.21 -4.96
C ASP A 40 -5.98 -2.05 -5.93
N TYR A 41 -6.67 -2.33 -7.03
CA TYR A 41 -6.94 -1.36 -8.09
C TYR A 41 -7.74 -0.13 -7.61
N ALA A 42 -8.81 -0.35 -6.85
CA ALA A 42 -9.75 0.70 -6.48
C ALA A 42 -9.12 1.65 -5.46
N THR A 43 -8.47 1.09 -4.43
CA THR A 43 -7.72 1.87 -3.44
C THR A 43 -6.58 2.63 -4.11
N ALA A 44 -5.75 1.97 -4.92
CA ALA A 44 -4.62 2.62 -5.59
C ALA A 44 -5.04 3.79 -6.47
N ARG A 45 -6.17 3.66 -7.17
CA ARG A 45 -6.73 4.73 -7.98
C ARG A 45 -7.13 5.95 -7.14
N LEU A 46 -7.81 5.74 -6.02
CA LEU A 46 -8.19 6.83 -5.12
C LEU A 46 -6.96 7.53 -4.52
N VAL A 47 -5.96 6.75 -4.12
CA VAL A 47 -4.70 7.27 -3.56
C VAL A 47 -3.92 8.10 -4.60
N ASP A 48 -3.84 7.62 -5.85
CA ASP A 48 -3.18 8.34 -6.95
C ASP A 48 -3.92 9.65 -7.33
N GLU A 49 -5.26 9.58 -7.45
CA GLU A 49 -6.12 10.74 -7.74
C GLU A 49 -6.10 11.78 -6.60
N ALA A 50 -5.87 11.35 -5.35
CA ALA A 50 -5.75 12.26 -4.20
C ALA A 50 -4.44 13.06 -4.15
N GLY A 51 -3.51 12.85 -5.09
CA GLY A 51 -2.27 13.62 -5.13
C GLY A 51 -1.10 13.02 -4.34
N ILE A 52 -1.19 11.76 -3.87
CA ILE A 52 -0.09 11.12 -3.13
C ILE A 52 1.13 10.93 -4.05
N ASP A 53 2.34 11.20 -3.55
CA ASP A 53 3.58 11.15 -4.34
C ASP A 53 4.07 9.72 -4.55
N ILE A 54 3.99 8.89 -3.51
CA ILE A 54 4.45 7.50 -3.52
C ILE A 54 3.30 6.57 -3.13
N VAL A 55 3.03 5.58 -3.99
CA VAL A 55 2.16 4.45 -3.65
C VAL A 55 3.03 3.24 -3.35
N LEU A 56 2.97 2.78 -2.10
CA LEU A 56 3.75 1.62 -1.63
C LEU A 56 2.88 0.36 -1.58
N VAL A 57 3.24 -0.66 -2.34
CA VAL A 57 2.74 -2.03 -2.15
C VAL A 57 3.63 -2.69 -1.12
N GLY A 58 3.31 -2.45 0.15
CA GLY A 58 4.08 -2.97 1.27
C GLY A 58 3.71 -4.40 1.67
N ASP A 59 4.67 -5.14 2.23
CA ASP A 59 4.43 -6.49 2.77
C ASP A 59 3.47 -6.51 3.97
N SER A 60 3.19 -5.33 4.55
CA SER A 60 2.06 -5.05 5.45
C SER A 60 0.72 -5.58 4.95
N LEU A 61 0.55 -5.83 3.64
CA LEU A 61 -0.61 -6.53 3.09
C LEU A 61 -0.85 -7.91 3.71
N ALA A 62 0.21 -8.56 4.20
CA ALA A 62 0.11 -9.83 4.91
C ALA A 62 -0.90 -9.75 6.05
N GLN A 63 -0.80 -8.71 6.87
CA GLN A 63 -1.68 -8.47 8.00
C GLN A 63 -2.96 -7.74 7.58
N ALA A 64 -2.81 -6.64 6.84
CA ALA A 64 -3.92 -5.73 6.55
C ALA A 64 -4.94 -6.29 5.54
N MET A 65 -4.50 -7.13 4.60
CA MET A 65 -5.34 -7.67 3.52
C MET A 65 -5.57 -9.18 3.65
N LEU A 66 -4.52 -9.93 3.97
CA LEU A 66 -4.55 -11.40 3.97
C LEU A 66 -4.83 -12.00 5.36
N GLY A 67 -4.78 -11.20 6.42
CA GLY A 67 -5.07 -11.66 7.79
C GLY A 67 -4.01 -12.59 8.39
N TYR A 68 -2.79 -12.59 7.85
CA TYR A 68 -1.65 -13.28 8.46
C TYR A 68 -1.23 -12.61 9.78
N GLU A 69 -0.62 -13.39 10.67
CA GLU A 69 -0.18 -12.90 11.97
C GLU A 69 1.00 -11.91 11.88
N ASN A 70 1.81 -12.02 10.84
CA ASN A 70 2.98 -11.17 10.59
C ASN A 70 3.32 -11.14 9.09
N THR A 71 4.31 -10.33 8.71
CA THR A 71 4.73 -10.17 7.30
C THR A 71 5.63 -11.28 6.77
N LEU A 72 6.09 -12.23 7.61
CA LEU A 72 7.02 -13.28 7.18
C LEU A 72 6.36 -14.33 6.28
N SER A 73 5.04 -14.47 6.36
CA SER A 73 4.28 -15.48 5.62
C SER A 73 3.95 -15.08 4.19
N VAL A 74 4.04 -13.78 3.85
CA VAL A 74 3.68 -13.32 2.50
C VAL A 74 4.72 -13.77 1.49
N THR A 75 4.23 -14.30 0.38
CA THR A 75 5.07 -14.87 -0.68
C THR A 75 5.39 -13.84 -1.77
N MET A 76 6.42 -14.14 -2.56
CA MET A 76 6.73 -13.37 -3.78
C MET A 76 5.53 -13.27 -4.74
N ASP A 77 4.77 -14.34 -4.91
CA ASP A 77 3.67 -14.37 -5.87
C ASP A 77 2.45 -13.59 -5.39
N GLU A 78 2.17 -13.58 -4.08
CA GLU A 78 1.16 -12.70 -3.47
C GLU A 78 1.55 -11.23 -3.62
N MET A 79 2.82 -10.88 -3.32
CA MET A 79 3.31 -9.52 -3.54
C MET A 79 3.17 -9.11 -5.01
N LEU A 80 3.60 -9.94 -5.97
CA LEU A 80 3.46 -9.67 -7.39
C LEU A 80 2.00 -9.52 -7.84
N HIS A 81 1.08 -10.31 -7.28
CA HIS A 81 -0.35 -10.18 -7.55
C HIS A 81 -0.87 -8.79 -7.18
N HIS A 82 -0.58 -8.34 -5.96
CA HIS A 82 -1.02 -7.04 -5.47
C HIS A 82 -0.36 -5.88 -6.23
N VAL A 83 0.94 -5.98 -6.57
CA VAL A 83 1.62 -4.98 -7.40
C VAL A 83 0.95 -4.85 -8.77
N LYS A 84 0.63 -5.97 -9.43
CA LYS A 84 -0.10 -5.98 -10.71
C LYS A 84 -1.47 -5.31 -10.60
N ALA A 85 -2.19 -5.50 -9.49
CA ALA A 85 -3.47 -4.85 -9.24
C ALA A 85 -3.32 -3.34 -9.07
N VAL A 86 -2.37 -2.90 -8.25
CA VAL A 86 -2.11 -1.48 -7.94
C VAL A 86 -1.61 -0.72 -9.17
N ARG A 87 -0.72 -1.29 -9.97
CA ARG A 87 -0.20 -0.69 -11.21
C ARG A 87 -1.31 -0.25 -12.17
N ARG A 88 -2.45 -0.97 -12.20
CA ARG A 88 -3.62 -0.62 -13.03
C ARG A 88 -4.34 0.64 -12.53
N GLY A 89 -4.25 0.93 -11.23
CA GLY A 89 -4.84 2.10 -10.57
C GLY A 89 -3.94 3.34 -10.63
N VAL A 90 -2.63 3.16 -10.46
CA VAL A 90 -1.63 4.25 -10.38
C VAL A 90 -1.28 4.82 -11.75
N LYS A 91 -1.27 6.15 -11.90
CA LYS A 91 -0.69 6.85 -13.06
C LYS A 91 0.46 7.77 -12.65
N ASN A 92 0.25 8.66 -11.70
CA ASN A 92 1.14 9.78 -11.41
C ASN A 92 2.08 9.52 -10.24
N ALA A 93 1.64 8.82 -9.19
CA ALA A 93 2.48 8.47 -8.06
C ALA A 93 3.60 7.49 -8.46
N LEU A 94 4.77 7.58 -7.82
CA LEU A 94 5.84 6.59 -7.96
C LEU A 94 5.41 5.28 -7.32
N LEU A 95 5.37 4.18 -8.09
CA LEU A 95 4.96 2.88 -7.57
C LEU A 95 6.16 2.13 -6.97
N VAL A 96 6.11 1.88 -5.66
CA VAL A 96 7.13 1.16 -4.91
C VAL A 96 6.59 -0.19 -4.47
N ALA A 97 7.39 -1.25 -4.55
CA ALA A 97 7.01 -2.58 -4.08
C ALA A 97 8.00 -3.11 -3.04
N ASP A 98 7.51 -3.64 -1.93
CA ASP A 98 8.34 -4.37 -0.98
C ASP A 98 8.80 -5.71 -1.57
N MET A 99 10.08 -6.02 -1.38
CA MET A 99 10.54 -7.39 -1.50
C MET A 99 10.22 -8.14 -0.19
N PRO A 100 9.46 -9.24 -0.23
CA PRO A 100 9.04 -9.95 0.97
C PRO A 100 10.20 -10.72 1.61
N TYR A 101 10.00 -11.14 2.86
CA TYR A 101 10.96 -11.98 3.57
C TYR A 101 11.28 -13.26 2.78
N GLY A 102 12.57 -13.62 2.73
CA GLY A 102 13.09 -14.74 1.96
C GLY A 102 13.41 -14.41 0.50
N ALA A 103 12.90 -13.29 -0.06
CA ALA A 103 13.13 -12.93 -1.46
C ALA A 103 14.53 -12.38 -1.74
N TYR A 104 15.24 -11.90 -0.71
CA TYR A 104 16.51 -11.19 -0.90
C TYR A 104 17.58 -11.49 0.16
N GLN A 105 17.22 -12.24 1.20
CA GLN A 105 18.11 -12.50 2.34
C GLN A 105 19.12 -13.63 2.07
N LEU A 106 18.84 -14.53 1.13
CA LEU A 106 19.57 -15.78 0.92
C LEU A 106 20.65 -15.69 -0.18
N ASP A 107 20.23 -15.48 -1.43
CA ASP A 107 21.11 -15.45 -2.60
C ASP A 107 21.03 -14.08 -3.31
N PRO A 108 22.14 -13.33 -3.42
CA PRO A 108 22.16 -12.05 -4.13
C PRO A 108 21.73 -12.13 -5.59
N GLN A 109 21.99 -13.23 -6.30
CA GLN A 109 21.57 -13.37 -7.69
C GLN A 109 20.06 -13.56 -7.79
N ALA A 110 19.50 -14.44 -6.97
CA ALA A 110 18.05 -14.59 -6.83
C ALA A 110 17.38 -13.27 -6.40
N ALA A 111 18.00 -12.49 -5.52
CA ALA A 111 17.50 -11.19 -5.08
C ALA A 111 17.37 -10.20 -6.25
N VAL A 112 18.39 -10.07 -7.09
CA VAL A 112 18.33 -9.22 -8.31
C VAL A 112 17.26 -9.73 -9.28
N SER A 113 17.16 -11.05 -9.48
CA SER A 113 16.11 -11.66 -10.31
C SER A 113 14.70 -11.35 -9.78
N ASN A 114 14.51 -11.46 -8.46
CA ASN A 114 13.24 -11.15 -7.80
C ASN A 114 12.88 -9.66 -7.91
N ALA A 115 13.85 -8.75 -7.71
CA ALA A 115 13.65 -7.32 -7.95
C ALA A 115 13.22 -7.05 -9.40
N MET A 116 13.86 -7.72 -10.36
CA MET A 116 13.52 -7.61 -11.78
C MET A 116 12.10 -8.10 -12.08
N ARG A 117 11.60 -9.13 -11.40
CA ARG A 117 10.20 -9.57 -11.52
C ARG A 117 9.22 -8.49 -11.07
N PHE A 118 9.49 -7.79 -9.97
CA PHE A 118 8.65 -6.67 -9.52
C PHE A 118 8.53 -5.56 -10.56
N VAL A 119 9.62 -5.26 -11.26
CA VAL A 119 9.61 -4.29 -12.36
C VAL A 119 8.90 -4.85 -13.59
N LYS A 120 9.37 -5.98 -14.13
CA LYS A 120 8.92 -6.51 -15.43
C LYS A 120 7.52 -7.09 -15.40
N GLU A 121 7.17 -7.81 -14.33
CA GLU A 121 5.85 -8.42 -14.20
C GLU A 121 4.88 -7.54 -13.43
N GLY A 122 5.36 -6.88 -12.36
CA GLY A 122 4.53 -6.06 -11.48
C GLY A 122 4.27 -4.66 -12.02
N GLY A 123 5.25 -4.08 -12.72
CA GLY A 123 5.24 -2.68 -13.12
C GLY A 123 5.62 -1.72 -11.99
N ALA A 124 6.27 -2.21 -10.94
CA ALA A 124 6.89 -1.36 -9.93
C ALA A 124 8.06 -0.57 -10.55
N GLU A 125 8.28 0.63 -10.04
CA GLU A 125 9.30 1.56 -10.53
C GLU A 125 10.50 1.64 -9.56
N MET A 126 10.33 1.11 -8.35
CA MET A 126 11.35 0.99 -7.31
C MET A 126 11.00 -0.19 -6.40
N VAL A 127 12.01 -0.88 -5.87
CA VAL A 127 11.82 -1.91 -4.84
C VAL A 127 12.26 -1.41 -3.47
N LYS A 128 11.60 -1.84 -2.39
CA LYS A 128 11.99 -1.54 -1.01
C LYS A 128 12.53 -2.79 -0.32
N LEU A 129 13.68 -2.63 0.36
CA LEU A 129 14.37 -3.70 1.08
C LEU A 129 14.65 -3.27 2.52
N GLU A 130 14.43 -4.19 3.46
CA GLU A 130 14.78 -3.97 4.87
C GLU A 130 16.19 -4.43 5.20
N GLY A 131 16.90 -3.60 5.94
CA GLY A 131 18.23 -3.87 6.49
C GLY A 131 19.22 -2.75 6.20
N GLY A 132 20.14 -2.55 7.15
CA GLY A 132 21.18 -1.53 7.09
C GLY A 132 22.45 -1.98 6.35
N GLU A 133 23.62 -1.77 6.95
CA GLU A 133 24.94 -2.02 6.33
C GLU A 133 25.06 -3.40 5.68
N ARG A 134 24.45 -4.43 6.29
CA ARG A 134 24.50 -5.82 5.84
C ARG A 134 23.82 -6.05 4.48
N ARG A 135 23.04 -5.09 4.00
CA ARG A 135 22.35 -5.14 2.70
C ARG A 135 22.99 -4.23 1.66
N ALA A 136 24.02 -3.44 2.00
CA ALA A 136 24.64 -2.49 1.08
C ALA A 136 25.14 -3.13 -0.21
N ASP A 137 25.90 -4.23 -0.11
CA ASP A 137 26.43 -4.94 -1.29
C ASP A 137 25.32 -5.48 -2.21
N LEU A 138 24.23 -5.94 -1.61
CA LEU A 138 23.07 -6.43 -2.38
C LEU A 138 22.35 -5.26 -3.06
N ILE A 139 22.14 -4.16 -2.34
CA ILE A 139 21.49 -2.97 -2.84
C ILE A 139 22.27 -2.40 -4.04
N HIS A 140 23.61 -2.35 -3.94
CA HIS A 140 24.46 -2.00 -5.07
C HIS A 140 24.22 -2.88 -6.29
N ARG A 141 24.14 -4.21 -6.13
CA ARG A 141 23.88 -5.13 -7.25
C ARG A 141 22.51 -4.92 -7.90
N ILE A 142 21.49 -4.55 -7.12
CA ILE A 142 20.15 -4.25 -7.65
C ILE A 142 20.17 -2.92 -8.40
N ILE A 143 20.86 -1.91 -7.88
CA ILE A 143 21.04 -0.60 -8.53
C ILE A 143 21.86 -0.75 -9.82
N ASP A 144 22.93 -1.55 -9.84
CA ASP A 144 23.75 -1.85 -11.03
C ASP A 144 22.94 -2.57 -12.12
N ALA A 145 21.86 -3.26 -11.73
CA ALA A 145 20.87 -3.83 -12.65
C ALA A 145 19.80 -2.82 -13.12
N GLU A 146 20.02 -1.53 -12.88
CA GLU A 146 19.17 -0.40 -13.24
C GLU A 146 17.80 -0.39 -12.54
N ILE A 147 17.72 -0.98 -11.34
CA ILE A 147 16.50 -1.00 -10.54
C ILE A 147 16.68 -0.06 -9.33
N PRO A 148 15.91 1.03 -9.24
CA PRO A 148 15.94 1.90 -8.06
C PRO A 148 15.56 1.14 -6.78
N VAL A 149 16.22 1.49 -5.68
CA VAL A 149 16.01 0.87 -4.37
C VAL A 149 15.65 1.91 -3.32
N ALA A 150 14.60 1.65 -2.55
CA ALA A 150 14.34 2.28 -1.28
C ALA A 150 14.96 1.43 -0.15
N GLY A 151 15.81 2.04 0.67
CA GLY A 151 16.30 1.40 1.90
C GLY A 151 15.27 1.49 3.01
N HIS A 152 15.27 0.55 3.96
CA HIS A 152 14.46 0.61 5.18
C HIS A 152 15.29 0.22 6.41
N VAL A 153 15.45 1.17 7.34
CA VAL A 153 16.17 1.02 8.61
C VAL A 153 15.31 1.45 9.80
N GLY A 154 15.73 1.09 11.01
CA GLY A 154 14.93 1.25 12.22
C GLY A 154 14.25 -0.07 12.58
N LEU A 155 12.98 -0.01 12.95
CA LEU A 155 12.15 -1.19 13.14
C LEU A 155 11.86 -1.80 11.77
N THR A 156 12.44 -2.98 11.49
CA THR A 156 12.23 -3.73 10.24
C THR A 156 11.35 -4.94 10.54
N PRO A 157 10.04 -4.92 10.23
CA PRO A 157 9.09 -6.00 10.50
C PRO A 157 9.54 -7.40 10.07
N GLN A 158 10.30 -7.55 8.99
CA GLN A 158 10.81 -8.85 8.53
C GLN A 158 11.85 -9.45 9.50
N SER A 159 12.33 -8.66 10.46
CA SER A 159 13.22 -9.10 11.55
C SER A 159 12.49 -9.27 12.88
N VAL A 160 11.15 -9.34 12.91
CA VAL A 160 10.33 -9.38 14.15
C VAL A 160 10.78 -10.45 15.15
N ASN A 161 11.19 -11.63 14.68
CA ASN A 161 11.66 -12.72 15.54
C ASN A 161 13.03 -12.43 16.17
N VAL A 162 13.94 -11.77 15.43
CA VAL A 162 15.26 -11.35 15.93
C VAL A 162 15.12 -10.17 16.90
N MET A 163 14.18 -9.27 16.64
CA MET A 163 13.89 -8.10 17.49
C MET A 163 13.05 -8.45 18.73
N GLY A 164 12.42 -9.62 18.75
CA GLY A 164 11.50 -10.05 19.80
C GLY A 164 10.25 -9.17 19.87
N GLY A 165 9.67 -8.84 18.70
CA GLY A 165 8.46 -8.02 18.54
C GLY A 165 8.72 -6.61 17.97
N TYR A 166 7.63 -5.87 17.73
CA TYR A 166 7.65 -4.50 17.20
C TYR A 166 8.08 -3.48 18.26
N LYS A 167 9.39 -3.27 18.39
CA LYS A 167 9.98 -2.38 19.38
C LYS A 167 10.63 -1.17 18.72
N VAL A 168 10.49 -0.01 19.36
CA VAL A 168 11.18 1.22 18.95
C VAL A 168 12.70 1.02 19.04
N GLN A 169 13.42 1.34 17.96
CA GLN A 169 14.87 1.22 17.82
C GLN A 169 15.59 2.52 18.20
N GLY A 170 16.92 2.51 18.31
CA GLY A 170 17.69 3.74 18.54
C GLY A 170 17.54 4.38 19.93
N LYS A 171 17.30 3.58 20.98
CA LYS A 171 17.13 4.08 22.37
C LYS A 171 18.42 4.19 23.18
N SER A 172 19.51 3.57 22.72
CA SER A 172 20.84 3.66 23.34
C SER A 172 21.80 4.35 22.39
N LEU A 173 22.88 4.94 22.92
CA LEU A 173 23.93 5.55 22.09
C LEU A 173 24.46 4.58 21.04
N SER A 174 24.74 3.32 21.42
CA SER A 174 25.18 2.28 20.49
C SER A 174 24.16 1.97 19.39
N GLY A 175 22.86 1.98 19.72
CA GLY A 175 21.79 1.77 18.74
C GLY A 175 21.63 2.96 17.79
N ILE A 176 21.80 4.18 18.30
CA ILE A 176 21.81 5.41 17.50
C ILE A 176 22.99 5.40 16.52
N GLU A 177 24.20 5.08 17.01
CA GLU A 177 25.39 4.96 16.18
C GLU A 177 25.23 3.91 15.08
N GLN A 178 24.61 2.76 15.38
CA GLN A 178 24.34 1.75 14.36
C GLN A 178 23.34 2.25 13.32
N LEU A 179 22.24 2.89 13.72
CA LEU A 179 21.27 3.46 12.78
C LEU A 179 21.87 4.54 11.88
N MET A 180 22.74 5.40 12.44
CA MET A 180 23.48 6.38 11.65
C MET A 180 24.39 5.70 10.62
N ARG A 181 25.15 4.67 11.02
CA ARG A 181 25.99 3.89 10.10
C ARG A 181 25.17 3.23 9.01
N ASP A 182 24.06 2.61 9.38
CA ASP A 182 23.15 1.95 8.43
C ASP A 182 22.63 2.97 7.41
N ALA A 183 22.09 4.10 7.87
CA ALA A 183 21.54 5.14 7.01
C ALA A 183 22.58 5.72 6.05
N VAL A 184 23.76 6.11 6.57
CA VAL A 184 24.86 6.67 5.76
C VAL A 184 25.40 5.64 4.78
N THR A 185 25.48 4.37 5.16
CA THR A 185 25.94 3.30 4.26
C THR A 185 24.96 3.11 3.11
N LEU A 186 23.65 3.10 3.39
CA LEU A 186 22.63 2.98 2.36
C LEU A 186 22.56 4.22 1.45
N ASP A 187 22.71 5.42 2.01
CA ASP A 187 22.80 6.67 1.25
C ASP A 187 23.98 6.63 0.26
N ARG A 188 25.17 6.23 0.75
CA ARG A 188 26.36 6.02 -0.10
C ARG A 188 26.17 4.89 -1.11
N ALA A 189 25.35 3.89 -0.80
CA ALA A 189 25.03 2.82 -1.73
C ALA A 189 24.19 3.30 -2.92
N GLY A 190 23.56 4.47 -2.81
CA GLY A 190 22.78 5.09 -3.88
C GLY A 190 21.28 4.77 -3.82
N VAL A 191 20.74 4.43 -2.65
CA VAL A 191 19.28 4.28 -2.51
C VAL A 191 18.57 5.58 -2.89
N ALA A 192 17.43 5.47 -3.57
CA ALA A 192 16.66 6.61 -4.06
C ALA A 192 15.83 7.31 -2.98
N CYS A 193 15.54 6.62 -1.88
CA CYS A 193 15.03 7.18 -0.64
C CYS A 193 15.28 6.18 0.52
N LEU A 194 15.15 6.65 1.77
CA LEU A 194 15.37 5.87 2.97
C LEU A 194 14.16 5.93 3.91
N TYR A 195 13.55 4.79 4.19
CA TYR A 195 12.49 4.66 5.17
C TYR A 195 13.07 4.55 6.58
N LEU A 196 12.55 5.36 7.50
CA LEU A 196 12.91 5.38 8.92
C LEU A 196 11.69 4.98 9.74
N GLU A 197 11.70 3.78 10.32
CA GLU A 197 10.56 3.25 11.06
C GLU A 197 10.83 3.10 12.55
N GLY A 198 9.88 3.59 13.37
CA GLY A 198 9.88 3.33 14.81
C GLY A 198 11.17 3.74 15.52
N ILE A 199 11.68 4.94 15.26
CA ILE A 199 12.87 5.51 15.91
C ILE A 199 12.54 6.85 16.62
N PRO A 200 13.29 7.26 17.65
CA PRO A 200 13.14 8.58 18.27
C PRO A 200 13.27 9.70 17.23
N ARG A 201 12.45 10.74 17.37
CA ARG A 201 12.40 11.86 16.41
C ARG A 201 13.75 12.59 16.29
N GLU A 202 14.50 12.68 17.38
CA GLU A 202 15.81 13.32 17.41
C GLU A 202 16.81 12.54 16.55
N VAL A 203 16.70 11.21 16.55
CA VAL A 203 17.55 10.33 15.72
C VAL A 203 17.17 10.45 14.26
N ALA A 204 15.87 10.47 13.95
CA ALA A 204 15.39 10.66 12.58
C ALA A 204 15.81 12.02 12.00
N ALA A 205 15.74 13.09 12.81
CA ALA A 205 16.20 14.42 12.43
C ALA A 205 17.71 14.44 12.13
N MET A 206 18.53 13.80 12.98
CA MET A 206 19.97 13.66 12.74
C MET A 206 20.27 12.90 11.45
N ILE A 207 19.61 11.76 11.21
CA ILE A 207 19.78 10.99 9.97
C ILE A 207 19.37 11.83 8.76
N THR A 208 18.21 12.49 8.81
CA THR A 208 17.68 13.27 7.69
C THR A 208 18.59 14.43 7.28
N ALA A 209 19.23 15.07 8.27
CA ALA A 209 20.21 16.13 8.04
C ALA A 209 21.55 15.62 7.48
N GLU A 210 21.93 14.39 7.79
CA GLU A 210 23.22 13.81 7.37
C GLU A 210 23.17 13.21 5.95
N VAL A 211 22.07 12.54 5.58
CA VAL A 211 21.98 11.81 4.30
C VAL A 211 21.48 12.69 3.15
N ALA A 212 22.04 12.48 1.95
CA ALA A 212 21.64 13.23 0.76
C ALA A 212 20.29 12.75 0.18
N THR A 213 19.96 11.46 0.35
CA THR A 213 18.72 10.88 -0.14
C THR A 213 17.50 11.33 0.70
N PRO A 214 16.29 11.41 0.13
CA PRO A 214 15.06 11.69 0.89
C PRO A 214 14.74 10.65 1.96
N THR A 215 14.40 11.10 3.16
CA THR A 215 13.94 10.24 4.25
C THR A 215 12.42 10.20 4.36
N ILE A 216 11.84 9.00 4.50
CA ILE A 216 10.39 8.79 4.65
C ILE A 216 10.13 8.20 6.03
N GLY A 217 9.49 8.96 6.92
CA GLY A 217 9.23 8.56 8.30
C GLY A 217 7.94 7.76 8.47
N ILE A 218 7.97 6.78 9.36
CA ILE A 218 6.78 6.16 9.97
C ILE A 218 7.04 5.92 11.46
N GLY A 219 6.41 6.73 12.30
CA GLY A 219 6.76 6.76 13.72
C GLY A 219 8.18 7.25 13.99
N ALA A 220 8.72 8.09 13.11
CA ALA A 220 10.04 8.71 13.20
C ALA A 220 9.98 10.24 13.46
N GLY A 221 8.79 10.79 13.72
CA GLY A 221 8.61 12.22 13.96
C GLY A 221 8.50 13.05 12.67
N PRO A 222 8.33 14.38 12.81
CA PRO A 222 7.99 15.26 11.69
C PRO A 222 9.20 15.71 10.87
N ASP A 223 10.41 15.44 11.35
CA ASP A 223 11.66 16.01 10.81
C ASP A 223 12.25 15.19 9.64
N CYS A 224 11.53 14.17 9.16
CA CYS A 224 11.86 13.47 7.90
C CYS A 224 11.37 14.27 6.68
N ASP A 225 11.98 14.05 5.51
CA ASP A 225 11.60 14.71 4.25
C ASP A 225 10.19 14.33 3.77
N GLY A 226 9.67 13.20 4.23
CA GLY A 226 8.31 12.72 3.94
C GLY A 226 7.77 11.77 4.99
N GLN A 227 6.54 11.31 4.79
CA GLN A 227 5.85 10.44 5.74
C GLN A 227 5.10 9.31 5.02
N VAL A 228 5.05 8.13 5.64
CA VAL A 228 4.24 6.99 5.20
C VAL A 228 3.33 6.48 6.30
N LEU A 229 2.12 6.05 5.93
CA LEU A 229 1.24 5.24 6.77
C LEU A 229 0.62 4.10 5.95
N VAL A 230 0.16 3.08 6.66
CA VAL A 230 -0.67 2.02 6.08
C VAL A 230 -2.08 2.58 5.82
N PHE A 231 -2.59 2.43 4.60
CA PHE A 231 -3.93 2.93 4.22
C PHE A 231 -5.04 2.45 5.15
N HIS A 232 -4.95 1.21 5.61
CA HIS A 232 -5.94 0.62 6.51
C HIS A 232 -5.95 1.30 7.89
N ASP A 233 -4.80 1.75 8.37
CA ASP A 233 -4.69 2.44 9.65
C ASP A 233 -5.36 3.82 9.64
N ILE A 234 -5.21 4.57 8.55
CA ILE A 234 -5.80 5.90 8.44
C ILE A 234 -7.33 5.87 8.30
N LEU A 235 -7.90 4.75 7.85
CA LEU A 235 -9.34 4.56 7.64
C LEU A 235 -10.01 3.61 8.64
N ASN A 236 -9.32 3.22 9.72
CA ASN A 236 -9.85 2.31 10.74
C ASN A 236 -10.23 0.90 10.21
N LEU A 237 -9.50 0.39 9.21
CA LEU A 237 -9.70 -0.95 8.63
C LEU A 237 -8.75 -2.01 9.20
N THR A 238 -7.92 -1.66 10.19
CA THR A 238 -7.12 -2.64 10.96
C THR A 238 -7.85 -3.18 12.18
N PHE A 239 -9.03 -2.63 12.52
CA PHE A 239 -9.96 -3.05 13.58
C PHE A 239 -9.40 -3.10 15.01
N GLY A 240 -8.13 -2.77 15.21
CA GLY A 240 -7.44 -2.76 16.49
C GLY A 240 -7.18 -1.36 17.04
N THR A 241 -6.57 -1.33 18.22
CA THR A 241 -6.00 -0.11 18.79
C THR A 241 -4.83 0.34 17.92
N PRO A 242 -4.84 1.58 17.40
CA PRO A 242 -3.78 2.05 16.52
C PRO A 242 -2.47 2.18 17.30
N ALA A 243 -1.33 1.95 16.62
CA ALA A 243 -0.02 2.26 17.19
C ALA A 243 0.09 3.76 17.50
N LYS A 244 0.97 4.14 18.44
CA LYS A 244 1.11 5.54 18.90
C LYS A 244 1.34 6.56 17.77
N PHE A 245 2.00 6.15 16.69
CA PHE A 245 2.33 7.03 15.56
C PHE A 245 1.21 7.15 14.52
N VAL A 246 0.16 6.34 14.62
CA VAL A 246 -0.94 6.34 13.65
C VAL A 246 -1.92 7.46 13.99
N ARG A 247 -2.27 8.26 12.97
CA ARG A 247 -3.42 9.18 13.01
C ARG A 247 -4.53 8.65 12.10
N ARG A 248 -5.74 8.55 12.63
CA ARG A 248 -6.94 8.24 11.84
C ARG A 248 -7.44 9.51 11.15
N TYR A 249 -7.73 9.40 9.86
CA TYR A 249 -8.29 10.46 9.03
C TYR A 249 -9.75 10.17 8.64
N GLY A 250 -10.22 8.93 8.83
CA GLY A 250 -11.62 8.55 8.65
C GLY A 250 -11.96 7.21 9.30
N ASP A 251 -13.24 6.83 9.27
CA ASP A 251 -13.74 5.54 9.77
C ASP A 251 -14.54 4.82 8.69
N ALA A 252 -13.81 4.16 7.78
CA ALA A 252 -14.41 3.38 6.72
C ALA A 252 -15.05 2.10 7.26
N ALA A 253 -14.56 1.53 8.36
CA ALA A 253 -15.17 0.36 8.98
C ALA A 253 -16.61 0.64 9.42
N ALA A 254 -16.84 1.77 10.10
CA ALA A 254 -18.19 2.17 10.50
C ALA A 254 -19.10 2.42 9.27
N LEU A 255 -18.58 3.11 8.26
CA LEU A 255 -19.33 3.38 7.02
C LEU A 255 -19.74 2.10 6.29
N ILE A 256 -18.79 1.18 6.07
CA ILE A 256 -19.02 -0.09 5.39
C ILE A 256 -19.97 -0.96 6.20
N MET A 257 -19.77 -1.05 7.52
CA MET A 257 -20.65 -1.82 8.41
C MET A 257 -22.09 -1.31 8.34
N HIS A 258 -22.27 0.01 8.40
CA HIS A 258 -23.59 0.63 8.26
C HIS A 258 -24.23 0.30 6.91
N ALA A 259 -23.51 0.48 5.80
CA ALA A 259 -24.03 0.18 4.47
C ALA A 259 -24.46 -1.29 4.31
N VAL A 260 -23.66 -2.23 4.82
CA VAL A 260 -23.98 -3.67 4.80
C VAL A 260 -25.20 -3.99 5.67
N GLN A 261 -25.31 -3.37 6.85
CA GLN A 261 -26.46 -3.55 7.74
C GLN A 261 -27.75 -3.00 7.14
N SER A 262 -27.69 -1.83 6.49
CA SER A 262 -28.81 -1.21 5.80
C SER A 262 -29.27 -2.07 4.62
N PHE A 263 -28.35 -2.52 3.76
CA PHE A 263 -28.68 -3.47 2.68
C PHE A 263 -29.38 -4.74 3.21
N ARG A 264 -28.87 -5.31 4.31
CA ARG A 264 -29.50 -6.47 4.98
C ARG A 264 -30.90 -6.14 5.50
N ALA A 265 -31.12 -4.95 6.05
CA ALA A 265 -32.43 -4.52 6.54
C ALA A 265 -33.44 -4.36 5.39
N ASP A 266 -33.02 -3.78 4.27
CA ASP A 266 -33.86 -3.57 3.09
C ASP A 266 -34.27 -4.92 2.47
N VAL A 267 -33.34 -5.86 2.37
CA VAL A 267 -33.63 -7.23 1.89
C VAL A 267 -34.62 -7.95 2.83
N LYS A 268 -34.39 -7.86 4.15
CA LYS A 268 -35.26 -8.54 5.13
C LYS A 268 -36.68 -7.95 5.18
N SER A 269 -36.81 -6.65 4.97
CA SER A 269 -38.09 -5.95 4.93
C SER A 269 -38.75 -5.98 3.54
N ARG A 270 -38.09 -6.57 2.53
CA ARG A 270 -38.48 -6.57 1.12
C ARG A 270 -38.65 -5.16 0.52
N GLN A 271 -37.89 -4.21 1.03
CA GLN A 271 -37.74 -2.89 0.41
C GLN A 271 -36.74 -2.92 -0.75
N TYR A 272 -35.77 -3.86 -0.71
CA TYR A 272 -34.85 -4.12 -1.81
C TYR A 272 -34.98 -5.57 -2.35
N PRO A 273 -34.97 -5.76 -3.69
CA PRO A 273 -35.13 -4.71 -4.69
C PRO A 273 -36.57 -4.16 -4.67
N SER A 274 -36.70 -2.88 -4.95
CA SER A 274 -37.96 -2.22 -5.28
C SER A 274 -38.36 -2.51 -6.73
N ASP A 275 -39.54 -2.01 -7.14
CA ASP A 275 -39.99 -2.12 -8.53
C ASP A 275 -39.08 -1.36 -9.51
N GLU A 276 -38.52 -0.22 -9.09
CA GLU A 276 -37.59 0.60 -9.89
C GLU A 276 -36.24 -0.11 -10.13
N GLU A 277 -35.85 -0.98 -9.20
CA GLU A 277 -34.63 -1.80 -9.26
C GLU A 277 -34.89 -3.16 -9.93
N SER A 278 -36.08 -3.34 -10.51
CA SER A 278 -36.52 -4.60 -11.11
C SER A 278 -36.74 -4.46 -12.61
N TYR A 279 -36.39 -5.51 -13.37
CA TYR A 279 -36.71 -5.58 -14.79
C TYR A 279 -38.13 -6.10 -15.00
N HIS A 280 -38.89 -5.40 -15.83
CA HIS A 280 -40.24 -5.80 -16.21
C HIS A 280 -40.27 -6.55 -17.53
N LEU A 281 -41.19 -7.50 -17.65
CA LEU A 281 -41.51 -8.09 -18.95
C LEU A 281 -41.97 -6.99 -19.92
N PRO A 282 -41.63 -7.11 -21.22
CA PRO A 282 -42.31 -6.33 -22.26
C PRO A 282 -43.82 -6.52 -22.14
N LYS A 283 -44.58 -5.44 -22.43
CA LYS A 283 -46.05 -5.41 -22.22
C LYS A 283 -46.78 -6.57 -22.90
N GLU A 284 -46.37 -6.93 -24.11
CA GLU A 284 -46.96 -8.02 -24.89
C GLU A 284 -46.74 -9.38 -24.22
N THR A 285 -45.51 -9.65 -23.79
CA THR A 285 -45.16 -10.89 -23.09
C THR A 285 -45.91 -10.99 -21.76
N LYS A 286 -46.08 -9.87 -21.04
CA LYS A 286 -46.86 -9.82 -19.81
C LYS A 286 -48.33 -10.21 -20.04
N ALA A 287 -48.97 -9.63 -21.05
CA ALA A 287 -50.38 -9.95 -21.38
C ALA A 287 -50.59 -11.42 -21.79
N GLY A 288 -49.64 -11.98 -22.56
CA GLY A 288 -49.63 -13.40 -22.91
C GLY A 288 -49.50 -14.30 -21.69
N LEU A 289 -48.60 -13.95 -20.76
CA LEU A 289 -48.41 -14.68 -19.50
C LEU A 289 -49.67 -14.64 -18.63
N ASP A 290 -50.31 -13.48 -18.50
CA ASP A 290 -51.54 -13.33 -17.71
C ASP A 290 -52.67 -14.24 -18.23
N THR A 291 -52.79 -14.35 -19.57
CA THR A 291 -53.75 -15.25 -20.22
C THR A 291 -53.47 -16.72 -19.88
N VAL A 292 -52.20 -17.14 -19.90
CA VAL A 292 -51.79 -18.50 -19.54
C VAL A 292 -52.06 -18.80 -18.06
N LEU A 293 -51.76 -17.85 -17.17
CA LEU A 293 -51.99 -18.00 -15.73
C LEU A 293 -53.49 -18.09 -15.40
N ALA A 294 -54.35 -17.31 -16.07
CA ALA A 294 -55.80 -17.40 -15.91
C ALA A 294 -56.34 -18.79 -16.28
N ARG A 295 -55.91 -19.36 -17.42
CA ARG A 295 -56.28 -20.72 -17.84
C ARG A 295 -55.82 -21.78 -16.85
N LYS A 296 -54.61 -21.66 -16.29
CA LYS A 296 -54.11 -22.59 -15.26
C LYS A 296 -54.95 -22.56 -13.98
N ARG A 297 -55.45 -21.38 -13.58
CA ARG A 297 -56.30 -21.25 -12.38
C ARG A 297 -57.68 -21.87 -12.58
N SER A 298 -58.27 -21.77 -13.78
CA SER A 298 -59.57 -22.37 -14.06
C SER A 298 -59.54 -23.90 -14.14
N MET A 299 -58.40 -24.49 -14.53
CA MET A 299 -58.23 -25.96 -14.57
C MET A 299 -57.89 -26.61 -13.21
N ARG A 300 -57.58 -25.80 -12.18
CA ARG A 300 -57.30 -26.27 -10.82
C ARG A 300 -58.52 -26.17 -9.88
N ARG A 301 -59.63 -25.61 -10.34
CA ARG A 301 -60.92 -25.60 -9.66
C ARG A 301 -61.78 -26.73 -10.20
#